data_AF-A0AAP0JFZ9-F1
#
_entry.id   AF-A0AAP0JFZ9-F1
#
_cell.length_a   1.000
_cell.length_b   1.000
_cell.length_c   1.000
_cell.angle_alpha   90.00
_cell.angle_beta   90.00
_cell.angle_gamma   90.00
#
_symmetry.space_group_name_H-M   'P 1'
#
loop_
_entity.id
_entity.type
_entity.pdbx_description
1 polymer ?
#
loop_
_entity_poly.entity_id
_entity_poly.type
_entity_poly.pdbx_seq_one_letter_code
_entity_poly.pdbx_strand_id
1 'polypeptide(L)'
;MPPLGHVRQYCFLAVAQNMRELYRLVLVDTPLAPYFSECITSEDLDDMNIEIMRNTLYKAYLEDFYKFCKKLGGATAEIMSDLLAFEADRRAVNITINSIGTELTRDDRRKLYSNFGLLYPYGHEELAVCEDIDQVRAAMEKYPPYQSIFAKISYGRAKCWIRHSTRRRLKGFV
;
A
#
# COMPACT_ATOMS: atom_id res chain seq x y z
N MET A 1 -27.91 -1.94 6.28
CA MET A 1 -26.61 -1.24 6.22
C MET A 1 -25.97 -1.56 4.87
N PRO A 2 -25.64 -0.57 4.02
CA PRO A 2 -24.83 -0.83 2.84
C PRO A 2 -23.44 -1.32 3.27
N PRO A 3 -22.80 -2.25 2.52
CA PRO A 3 -21.44 -2.68 2.82
C PRO A 3 -20.46 -1.50 2.71
N LEU A 4 -19.55 -1.36 3.68
CA LEU A 4 -18.52 -0.32 3.70
C LEU A 4 -17.72 -0.37 2.38
N GLY A 5 -17.70 0.73 1.64
CA GLY A 5 -17.09 0.83 0.31
C GLY A 5 -18.07 0.84 -0.87
N HIS A 6 -19.39 0.82 -0.65
CA HIS A 6 -20.38 0.94 -1.73
C HIS A 6 -20.56 2.42 -2.15
N VAL A 7 -19.94 2.81 -3.27
CA VAL A 7 -20.17 4.10 -3.93
C VAL A 7 -21.28 3.92 -4.97
N ARG A 8 -22.37 4.69 -4.92
CA ARG A 8 -23.50 4.50 -5.88
C ARG A 8 -23.07 4.64 -7.36
N GLN A 9 -21.93 5.28 -7.61
CA GLN A 9 -21.24 5.41 -8.90
C GLN A 9 -20.65 4.09 -9.48
N TYR A 10 -20.68 2.94 -8.80
CA TYR A 10 -20.09 1.69 -9.34
C TYR A 10 -20.66 1.25 -10.71
N CYS A 11 -21.82 1.77 -11.12
CA CYS A 11 -22.38 1.54 -12.46
C CYS A 11 -21.50 2.08 -13.61
N PHE A 12 -20.66 3.10 -13.40
CA PHE A 12 -19.81 3.68 -14.46
C PHE A 12 -18.64 2.77 -14.88
N LEU A 13 -18.17 1.90 -13.98
CA LEU A 13 -17.13 0.91 -14.28
C LEU A 13 -17.55 -0.12 -15.32
N ALA A 14 -18.85 -0.41 -15.41
CA ALA A 14 -19.39 -1.33 -16.41
C ALA A 14 -19.62 -0.69 -17.79
N VAL A 15 -19.53 0.64 -17.87
CA VAL A 15 -19.82 1.43 -19.08
C VAL A 15 -18.54 1.88 -19.79
N ALA A 16 -17.45 2.10 -19.04
CA ALA A 16 -16.19 2.53 -19.61
C ALA A 16 -15.60 1.46 -20.54
N GLN A 17 -15.31 1.83 -21.79
CA GLN A 17 -14.75 0.89 -22.78
C GLN A 17 -13.22 0.85 -22.79
N ASN A 18 -12.57 1.81 -22.11
CA ASN A 18 -11.12 1.89 -21.96
C ASN A 18 -10.74 2.61 -20.64
N MET A 19 -9.49 2.45 -20.22
CA MET A 19 -9.01 2.97 -18.93
C MET A 19 -9.02 4.50 -18.85
N ARG A 20 -8.94 5.18 -20.00
CA ARG A 20 -9.00 6.64 -20.14
C ARG A 20 -10.40 7.20 -19.95
N GLU A 21 -11.44 6.54 -20.46
CA GLU A 21 -12.83 6.85 -20.14
C GLU A 21 -13.13 6.57 -18.67
N LEU A 22 -12.63 5.45 -18.16
CA LEU A 22 -12.79 5.12 -16.75
C LEU A 22 -12.16 6.20 -15.86
N TYR A 23 -10.95 6.65 -16.19
CA TYR A 23 -10.27 7.73 -15.48
C TYR A 23 -11.10 9.01 -15.47
N ARG A 24 -11.65 9.44 -16.61
CA ARG A 24 -12.52 10.63 -16.68
C ARG A 24 -13.78 10.47 -15.84
N LEU A 25 -14.44 9.32 -15.89
CA LEU A 25 -15.67 9.05 -15.12
C LEU A 25 -15.40 8.98 -13.61
N VAL A 26 -14.30 8.35 -13.21
CA VAL A 26 -13.90 8.23 -11.79
C VAL A 26 -13.41 9.56 -11.23
N LEU A 27 -12.67 10.37 -12.02
CA LEU A 27 -12.18 11.68 -11.59
C LEU A 27 -13.27 12.72 -11.38
N VAL A 28 -14.39 12.64 -12.10
CA VAL A 28 -15.44 13.67 -11.99
C VAL A 28 -16.33 13.43 -10.76
N ASP A 29 -16.55 12.17 -10.39
CA ASP A 29 -17.62 11.82 -9.43
C ASP A 29 -17.16 11.13 -8.15
N THR A 30 -15.87 10.81 -7.99
CA THR A 30 -15.39 10.09 -6.80
C THR A 30 -14.43 10.93 -5.94
N PRO A 31 -14.47 10.76 -4.61
CA PRO A 31 -13.50 11.40 -3.71
C PRO A 31 -12.06 10.88 -3.91
N LEU A 32 -11.83 9.94 -4.85
CA LEU A 32 -10.51 9.47 -5.23
C LEU A 32 -9.85 10.37 -6.28
N ALA A 33 -10.59 11.30 -6.86
CA ALA A 33 -10.11 12.16 -7.94
C ALA A 33 -8.78 12.86 -7.65
N PRO A 34 -8.56 13.48 -6.47
CA PRO A 34 -7.30 14.17 -6.18
C PRO A 34 -6.08 13.25 -6.25
N TYR A 35 -6.21 12.00 -5.80
CA TYR A 35 -5.12 11.03 -5.78
C TYR A 35 -4.75 10.53 -7.17
N PHE A 36 -5.73 10.43 -8.08
CA PHE A 36 -5.49 10.04 -9.46
C PHE A 36 -4.85 11.19 -10.26
N SER A 37 -5.27 12.43 -10.06
CA SER A 37 -4.70 13.58 -10.78
C SER A 37 -3.26 13.91 -10.35
N GLU A 38 -2.92 13.71 -9.07
CA GLU A 38 -1.60 14.05 -8.54
C GLU A 38 -0.57 12.93 -8.72
N CYS A 39 -1.00 11.66 -8.79
CA CYS A 39 -0.09 10.53 -8.76
C CYS A 39 -0.03 9.70 -10.05
N ILE A 40 -1.01 9.81 -10.97
CA ILE A 40 -1.09 8.95 -12.15
C ILE A 40 -1.51 9.76 -13.39
N THR A 41 -0.66 9.79 -14.42
CA THR A 41 -1.05 10.42 -15.69
C THR A 41 -1.91 9.49 -16.53
N SER A 42 -2.70 10.05 -17.46
CA SER A 42 -3.55 9.23 -18.34
C SER A 42 -2.78 8.31 -19.29
N GLU A 43 -1.48 8.55 -19.49
CA GLU A 43 -0.59 7.73 -20.31
C GLU A 43 -0.05 6.55 -19.52
N ASP A 44 0.29 6.77 -18.24
CA ASP A 44 0.77 5.70 -17.35
C ASP A 44 -0.32 4.67 -17.03
N LEU A 45 -1.61 4.98 -17.23
CA LEU A 45 -2.71 4.06 -16.90
C LEU A 45 -2.65 2.75 -17.69
N ASP A 46 -2.33 2.82 -18.98
CA ASP A 46 -2.37 1.65 -19.86
C ASP A 46 -1.14 0.74 -19.62
N ASP A 47 -0.01 1.32 -19.21
CA ASP A 47 1.27 0.62 -19.02
C ASP A 47 1.57 0.23 -17.56
N MET A 48 0.93 0.90 -16.59
CA MET A 48 1.19 0.64 -15.17
C MET A 48 0.44 -0.60 -14.69
N ASN A 49 1.16 -1.50 -14.03
CA ASN A 49 0.55 -2.67 -13.40
C ASN A 49 -0.56 -2.23 -12.41
N ILE A 50 -1.75 -2.82 -12.52
CA ILE A 50 -2.91 -2.53 -11.65
C ILE A 50 -2.58 -2.62 -10.15
N GLU A 51 -1.60 -3.44 -9.77
CA GLU A 51 -1.11 -3.53 -8.39
C GLU A 51 -0.27 -2.32 -7.98
N ILE A 52 0.55 -1.78 -8.88
CA ILE A 52 1.33 -0.55 -8.68
C ILE A 52 0.38 0.65 -8.57
N MET A 53 -0.62 0.74 -9.46
CA MET A 53 -1.67 1.76 -9.37
C MET A 53 -2.38 1.70 -8.01
N ARG A 54 -2.82 0.50 -7.60
CA ARG A 54 -3.46 0.29 -6.29
C ARG A 54 -2.54 0.73 -5.15
N ASN A 55 -1.24 0.40 -5.21
CA ASN A 55 -0.28 0.79 -4.18
C ASN A 55 -0.08 2.29 -4.09
N THR A 56 0.01 2.95 -5.24
CA THR A 56 0.17 4.41 -5.35
C THR A 56 -1.04 5.16 -4.78
N LEU A 57 -2.26 4.75 -5.16
CA LEU A 57 -3.49 5.39 -4.66
C LEU A 57 -3.67 5.21 -3.16
N TYR A 58 -3.40 4.02 -2.65
CA TYR A 58 -3.49 3.78 -1.21
C TYR A 58 -2.43 4.54 -0.41
N LYS A 59 -1.22 4.71 -0.95
CA LYS A 59 -0.19 5.56 -0.35
C LYS A 59 -0.73 6.99 -0.19
N ALA A 60 -1.23 7.58 -1.28
CA ALA A 60 -1.75 8.94 -1.26
C ALA A 60 -2.92 9.09 -0.28
N TYR A 61 -3.83 8.12 -0.26
CA TYR A 61 -4.93 8.06 0.72
C TYR A 61 -4.44 7.99 2.17
N LEU A 62 -3.45 7.13 2.47
CA LEU A 62 -2.92 6.99 3.83
C LEU A 62 -2.23 8.28 4.29
N GLU A 63 -1.48 8.94 3.41
CA GLU A 63 -0.82 10.21 3.71
C GLU A 63 -1.81 11.34 3.95
N ASP A 64 -2.87 11.43 3.15
CA ASP A 64 -3.92 12.44 3.36
C ASP A 64 -4.72 12.16 4.63
N PHE A 65 -5.07 10.89 4.89
CA PHE A 65 -5.78 10.53 6.11
C PHE A 65 -4.94 10.77 7.37
N TYR A 66 -3.62 10.55 7.30
CA TYR A 66 -2.69 10.91 8.37
C TYR A 66 -2.69 12.42 8.64
N LYS A 67 -2.60 13.24 7.58
CA LYS A 67 -2.68 14.72 7.69
C LYS A 67 -4.03 15.16 8.26
N PHE A 68 -5.12 14.53 7.84
CA PHE A 68 -6.46 14.79 8.37
C PHE A 68 -6.55 14.48 9.87
N CYS A 69 -6.08 13.31 10.31
CA CYS A 69 -6.03 12.95 11.73
C CYS A 69 -5.18 13.93 12.55
N LYS A 70 -4.03 14.36 12.03
CA LYS A 70 -3.20 15.39 12.68
C LYS A 70 -3.91 16.73 12.81
N LYS A 71 -4.70 17.13 11.80
CA LYS A 71 -5.50 18.36 11.82
C LYS A 71 -6.60 18.34 12.88
N LEU A 72 -7.19 17.18 13.18
CA LEU A 72 -8.22 17.05 14.23
C LEU A 72 -7.65 17.26 15.64
N GLY A 73 -6.38 16.91 15.86
CA GLY A 73 -5.71 17.08 17.15
C GLY A 73 -6.21 16.16 18.27
N GLY A 74 -5.72 16.41 19.48
CA GLY A 74 -6.11 15.69 20.70
C GLY A 74 -5.80 14.19 20.68
N ALA A 75 -6.55 13.42 21.49
CA ALA A 75 -6.38 11.98 21.59
C ALA A 75 -6.61 11.24 20.26
N THR A 76 -7.47 11.79 19.39
CA THR A 76 -7.70 11.23 18.05
C THR A 76 -6.43 11.29 17.21
N ALA A 77 -5.73 12.43 17.21
CA ALA A 77 -4.50 12.57 16.46
C ALA A 77 -3.42 11.60 16.97
N GLU A 78 -3.26 11.45 18.28
CA GLU A 78 -2.27 10.54 18.87
C GLU A 78 -2.54 9.08 18.49
N ILE A 79 -3.73 8.57 18.85
CA ILE A 79 -4.07 7.16 18.65
C ILE A 79 -4.13 6.80 17.16
N MET A 80 -4.74 7.66 16.33
CA MET A 80 -4.85 7.37 14.90
C MET A 80 -3.50 7.50 14.19
N SER A 81 -2.62 8.41 14.61
CA SER A 81 -1.29 8.50 14.01
C SER A 81 -0.50 7.22 14.23
N ASP A 82 -0.56 6.64 15.43
CA ASP A 82 0.15 5.40 15.75
C ASP A 82 -0.43 4.21 14.98
N LEU A 83 -1.76 4.13 14.87
CA LEU A 83 -2.43 3.08 14.10
C LEU A 83 -2.10 3.18 12.60
N LEU A 84 -2.11 4.39 12.05
CA LEU A 84 -1.78 4.62 10.65
C LEU A 84 -0.30 4.38 10.38
N ALA A 85 0.59 4.76 11.30
CA ALA A 85 2.02 4.46 11.21
C ALA A 85 2.25 2.95 11.10
N PHE A 86 1.59 2.17 11.97
CA PHE A 86 1.66 0.71 11.90
C PHE A 86 1.16 0.15 10.56
N GLU A 87 0.05 0.67 10.03
CA GLU A 87 -0.48 0.21 8.73
C GLU A 87 0.45 0.61 7.57
N ALA A 88 1.08 1.78 7.62
CA ALA A 88 2.08 2.21 6.64
C ALA A 88 3.31 1.28 6.64
N ASP A 89 3.86 0.97 7.82
CA ASP A 89 5.02 0.08 7.97
C ASP A 89 4.68 -1.35 7.52
N ARG A 90 3.51 -1.85 7.90
CA ARG A 90 2.98 -3.14 7.42
C ARG A 90 2.87 -3.18 5.91
N ARG A 91 2.41 -2.09 5.29
CA ARG A 91 2.26 -2.00 3.84
C ARG A 91 3.62 -2.00 3.15
N ALA A 92 4.59 -1.25 3.67
CA ALA A 92 5.96 -1.22 3.16
C ALA A 92 6.56 -2.63 3.11
N VAL A 93 6.47 -3.38 4.21
CA VAL A 93 6.93 -4.78 4.28
C VAL A 93 6.21 -5.68 3.26
N ASN A 94 4.89 -5.57 3.13
CA ASN A 94 4.13 -6.38 2.18
C ASN A 94 4.50 -6.07 0.73
N ILE A 95 4.71 -4.80 0.39
CA ILE A 95 5.18 -4.39 -0.94
C ILE A 95 6.55 -5.02 -1.21
N THR A 96 7.49 -4.91 -0.27
CA THR A 96 8.82 -5.51 -0.40
C THR A 96 8.72 -7.01 -0.66
N ILE A 97 8.03 -7.76 0.19
CA ILE A 97 7.89 -9.23 0.06
C ILE A 97 7.25 -9.62 -1.28
N ASN A 98 6.19 -8.93 -1.70
CA ASN A 98 5.49 -9.27 -2.94
C ASN A 98 6.26 -8.85 -4.20
N SER A 99 7.20 -7.91 -4.07
CA SER A 99 8.06 -7.43 -5.17
C SER A 99 9.34 -8.26 -5.37
N ILE A 100 9.68 -9.15 -4.42
CA ILE A 100 10.82 -10.06 -4.58
C ILE A 100 10.60 -10.97 -5.79
N GLY A 101 11.59 -11.03 -6.69
CA GLY A 101 11.51 -11.81 -7.92
C GLY A 101 10.66 -11.18 -9.03
N THR A 102 10.29 -9.90 -8.90
CA THR A 102 9.64 -9.11 -9.96
C THR A 102 10.61 -8.11 -10.57
N GLU A 103 10.25 -7.51 -11.72
CA GLU A 103 11.04 -6.47 -12.40
C GLU A 103 11.02 -5.10 -11.70
N LEU A 104 10.34 -5.00 -10.54
CA LEU A 104 10.21 -3.75 -9.81
C LEU A 104 11.56 -3.32 -9.20
N THR A 105 12.08 -2.19 -9.65
CA THR A 105 13.34 -1.62 -9.19
C THR A 105 13.29 -1.17 -7.73
N ARG A 106 14.46 -1.01 -7.11
CA ARG A 106 14.58 -0.55 -5.71
C ARG A 106 14.01 0.86 -5.54
N ASP A 107 14.22 1.74 -6.51
CA ASP A 107 13.70 3.11 -6.48
C ASP A 107 12.18 3.14 -6.64
N ASP A 108 11.62 2.29 -7.48
CA ASP A 108 10.16 2.21 -7.64
C ASP A 108 9.49 1.62 -6.40
N ARG A 109 10.11 0.66 -5.72
CA ARG A 109 9.64 0.20 -4.40
C ARG A 109 9.56 1.34 -3.40
N ARG A 110 10.59 2.19 -3.33
CA ARG A 110 10.62 3.35 -2.42
C ARG A 110 9.48 4.33 -2.70
N LYS A 111 9.17 4.57 -3.98
CA LYS A 111 8.05 5.44 -4.37
C LYS A 111 6.69 4.93 -3.87
N LEU A 112 6.55 3.62 -3.64
CA LEU A 112 5.31 3.01 -3.15
C LEU A 112 5.15 3.04 -1.62
N TYR A 113 6.21 3.33 -0.86
CA TYR A 113 6.12 3.45 0.60
C TYR A 113 5.53 4.80 1.02
N SER A 114 4.72 4.80 2.08
CA SER A 114 4.14 6.03 2.63
C SER A 114 5.20 6.83 3.37
N ASN A 115 5.22 8.16 3.26
CA ASN A 115 6.27 9.01 3.83
C ASN A 115 6.10 9.28 5.34
N PHE A 116 5.61 8.29 6.08
CA PHE A 116 5.41 8.33 7.53
C PHE A 116 5.38 6.91 8.09
N GLY A 117 5.54 6.77 9.41
CA GLY A 117 5.68 5.47 10.06
C GLY A 117 7.00 5.38 10.81
N LEU A 118 7.23 4.26 11.48
CA LEU A 118 8.48 4.01 12.20
C LEU A 118 9.64 3.69 11.25
N LEU A 119 9.34 3.12 10.09
CA LEU A 119 10.36 2.74 9.10
C LEU A 119 10.79 3.90 8.21
N TYR A 120 10.08 5.02 8.22
CA TYR A 120 10.45 6.20 7.45
C TYR A 120 11.52 7.04 8.19
N PRO A 121 12.62 7.48 7.54
CA PRO A 121 13.05 7.16 6.18
C PRO A 121 14.00 5.94 6.10
N TYR A 122 14.78 5.66 7.15
CA TYR A 122 15.91 4.72 7.08
C TYR A 122 15.49 3.26 6.86
N GLY A 123 14.40 2.81 7.49
CA GLY A 123 13.85 1.47 7.27
C GLY A 123 13.37 1.24 5.85
N HIS A 124 12.92 2.27 5.14
CA HIS A 124 12.59 2.18 3.71
C HIS A 124 13.82 1.97 2.85
N GLU A 125 14.93 2.62 3.17
CA GLU A 125 16.18 2.43 2.43
C GLU A 125 16.67 0.99 2.55
N GLU A 126 16.59 0.42 3.75
CA GLU A 126 16.93 -0.98 4.01
C GLU A 126 15.94 -1.95 3.33
N LEU A 127 14.64 -1.73 3.45
CA LEU A 127 13.63 -2.60 2.82
C LEU A 127 13.72 -2.59 1.30
N ALA A 128 14.05 -1.45 0.69
CA ALA A 128 14.15 -1.32 -0.75
C ALA A 128 15.27 -2.19 -1.36
N VAL A 129 16.34 -2.44 -0.60
CA VAL A 129 17.47 -3.26 -1.05
C VAL A 129 17.30 -4.75 -0.77
N CYS A 130 16.27 -5.15 -0.01
CA CYS A 130 16.04 -6.55 0.31
C CYS A 130 15.69 -7.39 -0.94
N GLU A 131 16.37 -8.53 -1.07
CA GLU A 131 16.20 -9.47 -2.19
C GLU A 131 15.59 -10.81 -1.77
N ASP A 132 15.53 -11.09 -0.46
CA ASP A 132 14.92 -12.29 0.10
C ASP A 132 14.16 -11.98 1.41
N ILE A 133 13.40 -12.98 1.90
CA ILE A 133 12.56 -12.84 3.10
C ILE A 133 13.41 -12.73 4.38
N ASP A 134 14.59 -13.36 4.41
CA ASP A 134 15.46 -13.36 5.57
C ASP A 134 16.09 -11.97 5.78
N GLN A 135 16.44 -11.27 4.70
CA GLN A 135 16.88 -9.88 4.71
C GLN A 135 15.78 -8.94 5.21
N VAL A 136 14.53 -9.12 4.73
CA VAL A 136 13.38 -8.33 5.22
C VAL A 136 13.20 -8.54 6.72
N ARG A 137 13.30 -9.79 7.19
CA ARG A 137 13.22 -10.12 8.61
C ARG A 137 14.33 -9.46 9.42
N ALA A 138 15.58 -9.55 8.96
CA ALA A 138 16.72 -8.94 9.64
C ALA A 138 16.59 -7.40 9.72
N ALA A 139 16.05 -6.76 8.69
CA ALA A 139 15.73 -5.33 8.73
C ALA A 139 14.66 -5.01 9.79
N MET A 140 13.61 -5.84 9.90
CA MET A 140 12.52 -5.64 10.87
C MET A 140 12.91 -5.94 12.32
N GLU A 141 13.84 -6.86 12.56
CA GLU A 141 14.34 -7.17 13.91
C GLU A 141 15.14 -6.02 14.53
N LYS A 142 15.57 -5.01 13.77
CA LYS A 142 16.20 -3.80 14.33
C LYS A 142 15.24 -2.90 15.08
N TYR A 143 13.93 -3.03 14.82
CA TYR A 143 12.90 -2.16 15.38
C TYR A 143 12.19 -2.87 16.55
N PRO A 144 12.36 -2.41 17.81
CA PRO A 144 11.83 -3.10 18.98
C PRO A 144 10.32 -3.43 18.93
N PRO A 145 9.44 -2.54 18.41
CA PRO A 145 8.02 -2.85 18.28
C PRO A 145 7.72 -4.04 17.37
N TYR A 146 8.57 -4.30 16.37
CA TYR A 146 8.38 -5.37 15.38
C TYR A 146 9.14 -6.66 15.73
N GLN A 147 10.19 -6.58 16.56
CA GLN A 147 10.96 -7.75 17.00
C GLN A 147 10.07 -8.89 17.49
N SER A 148 9.13 -8.60 18.40
CA SER A 148 8.27 -9.63 18.98
C SER A 148 7.31 -10.28 17.97
N ILE A 149 6.95 -9.56 16.90
CA ILE A 149 6.08 -10.03 15.82
C ILE A 149 6.89 -10.96 14.91
N PHE A 150 8.10 -10.57 14.53
CA PHE A 150 8.96 -11.35 13.63
C PHE A 150 9.69 -12.52 14.31
N ALA A 151 10.03 -12.42 15.60
CA ALA A 151 10.58 -13.52 16.38
C ALA A 151 9.61 -14.71 16.47
N LYS A 152 8.30 -14.44 16.59
CA LYS A 152 7.24 -15.47 16.60
C LYS A 152 7.06 -16.14 15.23
N ILE A 153 7.48 -15.49 14.14
CA ILE A 153 7.42 -16.05 12.79
C ILE A 153 8.48 -17.15 12.58
N SER A 154 9.54 -17.18 13.41
CA SER A 154 10.63 -18.17 13.35
C SER A 154 10.22 -19.61 13.68
N TYR A 155 9.09 -19.81 14.38
CA TYR A 155 8.59 -21.14 14.75
C TYR A 155 7.29 -21.47 13.99
N GLY A 156 7.43 -21.95 12.75
CA GLY A 156 6.45 -22.86 12.16
C GLY A 156 5.22 -22.29 11.44
N ARG A 157 5.11 -20.97 11.20
CA ARG A 157 4.09 -20.42 10.27
C ARG A 157 4.54 -19.14 9.58
N ALA A 158 5.33 -19.27 8.52
CA ALA A 158 5.38 -18.27 7.43
C ALA A 158 4.03 -18.15 6.67
N LYS A 159 2.91 -18.59 7.24
CA LYS A 159 1.62 -18.78 6.58
C LYS A 159 0.46 -18.09 7.29
N CYS A 160 0.68 -17.12 8.17
CA CYS A 160 -0.43 -16.36 8.78
C CYS A 160 -0.55 -14.95 8.19
N TRP A 161 0.56 -14.20 8.16
CA TRP A 161 0.63 -12.88 7.52
C TRP A 161 0.55 -12.97 6.00
N ILE A 162 1.26 -13.93 5.41
CA ILE A 162 1.27 -14.20 3.95
C ILE A 162 -0.06 -14.81 3.47
N ARG A 163 -0.81 -15.53 4.30
CA ARG A 163 -2.00 -16.30 3.84
C ARG A 163 -3.27 -15.46 3.72
N HIS A 164 -3.36 -14.32 4.40
CA HIS A 164 -4.43 -13.35 4.15
C HIS A 164 -4.23 -12.57 2.82
N SER A 165 -2.99 -12.43 2.34
CA SER A 165 -2.65 -11.83 1.04
C SER A 165 -2.57 -12.85 -0.11
N THR A 166 -2.17 -14.10 0.15
CA THR A 166 -1.95 -15.13 -0.90
C THR A 166 -3.23 -15.86 -1.33
N ARG A 167 -4.37 -15.69 -0.64
CA ARG A 167 -5.64 -16.33 -1.07
C ARG A 167 -6.22 -15.73 -2.36
N ARG A 168 -5.60 -14.68 -2.92
CA ARG A 168 -5.88 -14.12 -4.25
C ARG A 168 -4.78 -14.37 -5.29
N ARG A 169 -3.86 -15.32 -5.07
CA ARG A 169 -3.02 -15.86 -6.15
C ARG A 169 -3.61 -17.16 -6.66
N LEU A 170 -4.49 -17.05 -7.65
CA LEU A 170 -4.80 -18.08 -8.64
C LEU A 170 -5.35 -17.37 -9.87
N LYS A 171 -4.53 -17.35 -10.93
CA LYS A 171 -4.70 -16.73 -12.26
C LYS A 171 -4.26 -15.27 -12.37
N GLY A 172 -3.26 -15.04 -13.21
CA GLY A 172 -2.71 -13.71 -13.52
C GLY A 172 -1.19 -13.67 -13.68
N PHE A 173 -0.54 -14.82 -13.83
CA PHE A 173 0.89 -14.92 -14.14
C PHE A 173 1.12 -15.90 -15.29
N VAL A 174 0.31 -15.75 -16.34
CA VAL A 174 0.54 -16.05 -17.76
C VAL A 174 -0.42 -15.16 -18.52
#